data_AF-W7PA91-F1
#
_entry.id   AF-W7PA91-F1
#
_cell.length_a   1.000
_cell.length_b   1.000
_cell.length_c   1.000
_cell.angle_alpha   90.00
_cell.angle_beta   90.00
_cell.angle_gamma   90.00
#
_symmetry.space_group_name_H-M   'P 1'
#
loop_
_entity.id
_entity.type
_entity.pdbx_description
1 polymer ?
#
loop_
_entity_poly.entity_id
_entity_poly.type
_entity_poly.pdbx_seq_one_letter_code
_entity_poly.pdbx_strand_id
1 'polypeptide(L)' 'MKVTHNGKLYTIKKMADGHHWQLASADKPREKITMNRWQLHIAGILEQLERKK' A
#
# COMPACT_ATOMS: atom_id res chain seq x y z
N MET A 1 2.82 2.71 -7.35
CA MET A 1 3.19 1.28 -7.26
C MET A 1 1.93 0.43 -7.15
N LYS A 2 1.92 -0.80 -7.66
CA LYS A 2 0.81 -1.76 -7.46
C LYS A 2 1.30 -2.94 -6.64
N VAL A 3 0.56 -3.33 -5.61
CA VAL A 3 0.88 -4.47 -4.75
C VAL A 3 -0.31 -5.42 -4.73
N THR A 4 -0.04 -6.71 -4.60
CA THR A 4 -1.09 -7.70 -4.42
C THR A 4 -1.05 -8.14 -2.98
N HIS A 5 -2.16 -7.93 -2.26
CA HIS A 5 -2.31 -8.36 -0.88
C HIS A 5 -3.60 -9.16 -0.76
N ASN A 6 -3.50 -10.36 -0.20
CA ASN A 6 -4.63 -11.27 -0.01
C ASN A 6 -5.46 -11.51 -1.29
N GLY A 7 -4.79 -11.73 -2.43
CA GLY A 7 -5.44 -11.96 -3.73
C GLY A 7 -6.07 -10.71 -4.38
N LYS A 8 -6.02 -9.54 -3.75
CA LYS A 8 -6.54 -8.27 -4.28
C LYS A 8 -5.42 -7.32 -4.69
N LEU A 9 -5.65 -6.60 -5.79
CA LEU A 9 -4.71 -5.61 -6.30
C LEU A 9 -4.98 -4.24 -5.66
N TYR A 10 -3.95 -3.68 -5.06
CA TYR A 10 -3.97 -2.36 -4.46
C TYR A 10 -2.98 -1.44 -5.16
N THR A 11 -3.38 -0.19 -5.36
CA THR A 11 -2.52 0.89 -5.82
C THR A 11 -2.00 1.63 -4.60
N ILE A 12 -0.67 1.69 -4.47
CA ILE A 12 0.01 2.39 -3.38
C ILE A 12 0.51 3.75 -3.85
N LYS A 13 0.17 4.77 -3.07
CA LYS A 13 0.65 6.14 -3.18
C LYS A 13 1.30 6.57 -1.87
N LYS A 14 2.56 7.00 -1.93
CA LYS A 14 3.22 7.61 -0.77
C LYS A 14 2.59 8.98 -0.50
N MET A 15 2.21 9.25 0.75
CA MET A 15 1.61 10.52 1.16
C MET A 15 2.70 11.60 1.30
N ALA A 16 2.30 12.87 1.23
CA ALA A 16 3.21 14.02 1.31
C ALA A 16 3.98 14.07 2.65
N ASP A 17 3.37 13.55 3.72
CA ASP A 17 3.97 13.40 5.05
C ASP A 17 5.21 12.49 5.07
N GLY A 18 5.45 11.70 4.02
CA GLY A 18 6.69 10.91 3.88
C GLY A 18 6.74 9.62 4.70
N HIS A 19 5.91 9.48 5.74
CA HIS A 19 5.85 8.31 6.63
C HIS A 19 4.62 7.42 6.42
N HIS A 20 3.69 7.87 5.59
CA HIS A 20 2.42 7.20 5.33
C HIS A 20 2.28 6.81 3.86
N TRP A 21 1.59 5.69 3.63
CA TRP A 21 1.23 5.17 2.33
C TRP A 21 -0.27 4.96 2.28
N GLN A 22 -0.88 5.42 1.21
CA GLN A 22 -2.28 5.18 0.93
C GLN A 22 -2.41 4.02 -0.06
N LEU A 23 -3.16 2.99 0.35
CA LEU A 23 -3.58 1.86 -0.45
C LEU A 23 -4.98 2.14 -0.97
N ALA A 24 -5.17 2.18 -2.28
CA ALA A 24 -6.47 2.24 -2.93
C ALA A 24 -6.73 0.93 -3.66
N SER A 25 -7.89 0.30 -3.42
CA SER A 25 -8.29 -0.89 -4.18
C SER A 25 -8.39 -0.55 -5.67
N ALA A 26 -7.88 -1.42 -6.55
CA ALA A 26 -7.95 -1.20 -7.99
C ALA A 26 -9.40 -1.28 -8.53
N ASP A 27 -10.22 -2.11 -7.90
CA ASP A 27 -11.64 -2.33 -8.26
C ASP A 27 -12.56 -1.24 -7.68
N LYS A 28 -12.25 -0.79 -6.46
CA LYS A 28 -13.06 0.15 -5.68
C LYS A 28 -12.24 1.35 -5.22
N PRO A 29 -12.09 2.40 -6.06
CA PRO A 29 -11.22 3.53 -5.76
C PRO A 29 -11.67 4.39 -4.56
N ARG A 30 -12.90 4.20 -4.06
CA ARG A 30 -13.37 4.81 -2.80
C ARG A 30 -12.85 4.10 -1.55
N GLU A 31 -12.48 2.82 -1.64
CA GLU A 31 -11.84 2.09 -0.55
C GLU A 31 -10.36 2.46 -0.53
N LYS A 32 -10.04 3.44 0.32
CA LYS A 32 -8.68 3.91 0.55
C LYS A 32 -8.30 3.68 2.00
N ILE A 33 -7.17 3.04 2.22
CA ILE A 33 -6.63 2.75 3.55
C ILE A 33 -5.28 3.45 3.63
N THR A 34 -5.10 4.29 4.64
CA THR A 34 -3.80 4.90 4.94
C THR A 34 -3.09 4.05 5.96
N MET A 35 -1.87 3.63 5.67
CA MET A 35 -1.02 2.83 6.53
C MET A 35 0.34 3.50 6.75
N ASN A 36 0.89 3.35 7.95
CA ASN A 36 2.27 3.72 8.25
C ASN A 36 3.24 2.58 7.88
N ARG A 37 4.56 2.85 7.96
CA ARG A 37 5.61 1.88 7.62
C ARG A 37 5.49 0.57 8.42
N TRP A 38 5.18 0.69 9.70
CA TRP A 38 5.11 -0.46 10.59
C TRP A 38 3.90 -1.35 10.26
N GLN A 39 2.74 -0.75 9.99
CA GLN A 39 1.54 -1.44 9.52
C GLN A 39 1.76 -2.16 8.19
N LEU A 40 2.51 -1.54 7.25
CA LEU A 40 2.91 -2.19 6.00
C LEU A 40 3.84 -3.39 6.24
N HIS A 41 4.71 -3.32 7.24
CA HIS A 41 5.60 -4.40 7.61
C HIS A 41 4.82 -5.59 8.15
N ILE A 42 3.90 -5.38 9.11
CA ILE A 42 3.01 -6.44 9.62
C ILE A 42 2.20 -7.06 8.48
N ALA A 43 1.69 -6.23 7.56
CA ALA A 43 0.89 -6.71 6.43
C ALA A 43 1.71 -7.47 5.37
N GLY A 44 3.04 -7.53 5.48
CA GLY A 44 3.93 -8.13 4.48
C GLY A 44 3.93 -7.40 3.13
N ILE A 45 3.43 -6.16 3.10
CA ILE A 45 3.35 -5.32 1.89
C ILE A 45 4.61 -4.47 1.74
N LEU A 46 5.31 -4.19 2.84
CA LEU A 46 6.51 -3.36 2.84
C LEU A 46 7.61 -3.94 1.94
N GLU A 47 7.88 -5.25 2.03
CA GLU A 47 8.88 -5.91 1.18
C GLU A 47 8.54 -5.83 -0.31
N GLN A 48 7.25 -5.90 -0.67
CA GLN A 48 6.81 -5.74 -2.06
C GLN A 48 7.00 -4.32 -2.58
N LEU A 49 6.86 -3.31 -1.69
CA LEU A 49 7.14 -1.92 -2.02
C LEU A 49 8.63 -1.66 -2.18
N GLU A 50 9.46 -2.24 -1.32
CA GLU A 50 10.91 -2.09 -1.36
C GLU A 50 11.54 -2.85 -2.53
N ARG A 51 11.00 -4.02 -2.92
CA ARG A 51 11.44 -4.78 -4.10
C ARG A 51 11.04 -4.14 -5.44
N LYS A 52 9.93 -3.41 -5.51
CA LYS A 52 9.45 -2.77 -6.75
C LYS A 52 10.06 -1.37 -7.00
N LYS A 53 11.24 -1.12 -6.43
CA LYS A 53 11.97 0.13 -6.61
C LYS A 53 12.43 0.30 -8.06
#